data_AF-A0A948PZN7-F1
#
_entry.id   AF-A0A948PZN7-F1
#
_cell.length_a   1.000
_cell.length_b   1.000
_cell.length_c   1.000
_cell.angle_alpha   90.00
_cell.angle_beta   90.00
_cell.angle_gamma   90.00
#
_symmetry.space_group_name_H-M   'P 1'
#
loop_
_entity.id
_entity.type
_entity.pdbx_description
1 polymer ?
#
loop_
_entity_poly.entity_id
_entity_poly.type
_entity_poly.pdbx_seq_one_letter_code
_entity_poly.pdbx_strand_id
1 'polypeptide(L)'
;MRDKHCLGVIGVIITVAGWMASNSAHFPAAYRMVAPQYVNSMQAFERMQEKGFVLKKGDRGFTEISEIIKRLVSKEPDLAVTEIRTLASGYTSLDLAEGKRLVDFLRLEVLSSRLPSQACEIGGLEEAIKERYLKVNVFLWGAVVFGLGILLSLISIFMKE
;
A
#
# COMPACT_ATOMS: atom_id res chain seq x y z
N MET A 1 35.97 -10.94 24.24
CA MET A 1 35.98 -11.34 22.81
C MET A 1 34.63 -11.83 22.30
N ARG A 2 33.93 -12.75 22.99
CA ARG A 2 32.66 -13.35 22.52
C ARG A 2 31.52 -12.34 22.29
N ASP A 3 31.40 -11.35 23.17
CA ASP A 3 30.29 -10.38 23.12
C ASP A 3 30.45 -9.37 21.97
N LYS A 4 31.69 -8.99 21.62
CA LYS A 4 31.97 -8.11 20.46
C LYS A 4 31.59 -8.78 19.15
N HIS A 5 31.97 -10.05 18.96
CA HIS A 5 31.59 -10.80 17.76
C HIS A 5 30.07 -10.99 17.66
N CYS A 6 29.38 -11.21 18.78
CA CYS A 6 27.93 -11.30 18.80
C CYS A 6 27.27 -9.97 18.36
N LEU A 7 27.76 -8.84 18.89
CA LEU A 7 27.29 -7.49 18.54
C LEU A 7 27.53 -7.14 17.06
N GLY A 8 28.70 -7.50 16.52
CA GLY A 8 29.01 -7.31 15.10
C GLY A 8 28.12 -8.16 14.17
N VAL A 9 27.88 -9.43 14.51
CA VAL A 9 26.99 -10.31 13.72
C VAL A 9 25.55 -9.80 13.75
N ILE A 10 25.05 -9.37 14.92
CA ILE A 10 23.73 -8.75 15.04
C ILE A 10 23.66 -7.47 14.20
N GLY A 11 24.68 -6.62 14.23
CA GLY A 11 24.77 -5.41 13.41
C GLY A 11 24.69 -5.70 11.90
N VAL A 12 25.38 -6.74 11.42
CA VAL A 12 25.30 -7.17 10.01
C VAL A 12 23.90 -7.66 9.64
N ILE A 13 23.27 -8.47 10.49
CA ILE A 13 21.90 -8.96 10.26
C ILE A 13 20.90 -7.80 10.19
N ILE A 14 21.02 -6.84 11.11
CA ILE A 14 20.17 -5.64 11.14
C ILE A 14 20.40 -4.78 9.89
N THR A 15 21.64 -4.63 9.45
CA THR A 15 21.99 -3.92 8.21
C THR A 15 21.33 -4.57 6.99
N VAL A 16 21.42 -5.90 6.86
CA VAL A 16 20.79 -6.63 5.74
C VAL A 16 19.27 -6.48 5.76
N ALA A 17 18.64 -6.60 6.94
CA ALA A 17 17.21 -6.41 7.10
C ALA A 17 16.76 -4.97 6.77
N GLY A 18 17.51 -3.97 7.22
CA GLY A 18 17.26 -2.55 6.91
C GLY A 18 17.41 -2.23 5.42
N TRP A 19 18.43 -2.80 4.76
CA TRP A 19 18.62 -2.68 3.32
C TRP A 19 17.43 -3.27 2.54
N MET A 20 16.96 -4.46 2.92
CA MET A 20 15.78 -5.09 2.30
C MET A 20 14.51 -4.25 2.48
N ALA A 21 14.30 -3.65 3.66
CA ALA A 21 13.17 -2.77 3.91
C ALA A 21 13.29 -1.43 3.16
N SER A 22 14.50 -0.87 3.07
CA SER A 22 14.78 0.38 2.32
C SER A 22 14.66 0.19 0.82
N ASN A 23 14.85 -1.03 0.30
CA ASN A 23 14.63 -1.34 -1.11
C ASN A 23 13.28 -2.03 -1.37
N SER A 24 12.28 -1.75 -0.53
CA SER A 24 10.96 -2.37 -0.55
C SER A 24 10.20 -2.26 -1.87
N ALA A 25 10.56 -1.30 -2.75
CA ALA A 25 10.06 -1.25 -4.13
C ALA A 25 10.45 -2.50 -4.96
N HIS A 26 11.59 -3.11 -4.66
CA HIS A 26 12.07 -4.35 -5.29
C HIS A 26 11.74 -5.62 -4.47
N PHE A 27 11.32 -5.46 -3.21
CA PHE A 27 11.00 -6.55 -2.28
C PHE A 27 9.56 -6.41 -1.74
N PRO A 28 8.53 -6.82 -2.51
CA PRO A 28 7.13 -6.70 -2.10
C PRO A 28 6.77 -7.47 -0.82
N ALA A 29 7.63 -8.39 -0.38
CA ALA A 29 7.50 -9.09 0.90
C ALA A 29 7.51 -8.14 2.12
N ALA A 30 8.30 -7.06 2.08
CA ALA A 30 8.36 -6.10 3.18
C ALA A 30 7.02 -5.36 3.35
N TYR A 31 6.41 -4.92 2.24
CA TYR A 31 5.09 -4.31 2.27
C TYR A 31 3.98 -5.28 2.69
N ARG A 32 4.09 -6.57 2.33
CA ARG A 32 3.12 -7.58 2.80
C ARG A 32 3.13 -7.76 4.32
N MET A 33 4.29 -7.62 4.97
CA MET A 33 4.38 -7.74 6.43
C MET A 33 3.91 -6.47 7.15
N VAL A 34 4.30 -5.29 6.65
CA VAL A 34 4.07 -4.03 7.36
C VAL A 34 2.74 -3.37 6.98
N ALA A 35 2.29 -3.54 5.75
CA ALA A 35 1.06 -2.96 5.22
C ALA A 35 0.31 -3.95 4.31
N PRO A 36 -0.15 -5.12 4.82
CA PRO A 36 -0.85 -6.13 4.02
C PRO A 36 -2.11 -5.56 3.33
N GLN A 37 -2.82 -4.65 4.01
CA GLN A 37 -4.00 -3.98 3.48
C GLN A 37 -3.67 -3.12 2.25
N TYR A 38 -2.53 -2.41 2.27
CA TYR A 38 -2.05 -1.65 1.11
C TYR A 38 -1.77 -2.57 -0.07
N VAL A 39 -1.04 -3.67 0.15
CA VAL A 39 -0.71 -4.62 -0.92
C VAL A 39 -1.96 -5.27 -1.51
N ASN A 40 -2.88 -5.72 -0.66
CA ASN A 40 -4.13 -6.33 -1.12
C ASN A 40 -4.98 -5.35 -1.92
N SER A 41 -5.09 -4.09 -1.45
CA SER A 41 -5.83 -3.04 -2.15
C SER A 41 -5.19 -2.70 -3.48
N MET A 42 -3.86 -2.58 -3.53
CA MET A 42 -3.15 -2.21 -4.75
C MET A 42 -3.25 -3.32 -5.81
N GLN A 43 -3.11 -4.59 -5.41
CA GLN A 43 -3.31 -5.72 -6.31
C GLN A 43 -4.75 -5.81 -6.83
N ALA A 44 -5.74 -5.53 -5.97
CA ALA A 44 -7.13 -5.45 -6.40
C ALA A 44 -7.35 -4.29 -7.38
N PHE A 45 -6.76 -3.12 -7.10
CA PHE A 45 -6.82 -1.95 -7.96
C PHE A 45 -6.22 -2.20 -9.35
N GLU A 46 -5.01 -2.78 -9.42
CA GLU A 46 -4.37 -3.15 -10.69
C GLU A 46 -5.27 -4.06 -11.54
N ARG A 47 -5.90 -5.08 -10.92
CA ARG A 47 -6.85 -5.95 -11.61
C ARG A 47 -8.13 -5.23 -12.03
N MET A 48 -8.60 -4.29 -11.20
CA MET A 48 -9.76 -3.46 -11.53
C MET A 48 -9.51 -2.54 -12.71
N GLN A 49 -8.26 -2.29 -13.12
CA GLN A 49 -7.98 -1.56 -14.36
C GLN A 49 -8.35 -2.39 -15.61
N GLU A 50 -8.47 -3.71 -15.49
CA GLU A 50 -8.98 -4.55 -16.57
C GLU A 50 -10.48 -4.32 -16.78
N LYS A 51 -10.86 -4.05 -18.03
CA LYS A 51 -12.26 -3.78 -18.38
C LYS A 51 -13.13 -5.02 -18.09
N GLY A 52 -14.22 -4.81 -17.36
CA GLY A 52 -15.16 -5.88 -17.01
C GLY A 52 -14.74 -6.72 -15.80
N PHE A 53 -13.63 -6.38 -15.13
CA PHE A 53 -13.25 -7.04 -13.89
C PHE A 53 -14.33 -6.87 -12.81
N VAL A 54 -14.58 -7.92 -12.04
CA VAL A 54 -15.57 -7.92 -10.95
C VAL A 54 -14.87 -8.33 -9.67
N LEU A 55 -14.85 -7.41 -8.70
CA LEU A 55 -14.36 -7.64 -7.36
C LEU A 55 -15.53 -8.00 -6.44
N LYS A 56 -15.51 -9.19 -5.84
CA LYS A 56 -16.59 -9.73 -5.01
C LYS A 56 -16.18 -9.84 -3.55
N LYS A 57 -17.19 -9.88 -2.67
CA LYS A 57 -16.98 -10.16 -1.25
C LYS A 57 -16.31 -11.52 -1.06
N GLY A 58 -15.11 -11.51 -0.50
CA GLY A 58 -14.25 -12.69 -0.33
C GLY A 58 -12.95 -12.61 -1.13
N ASP A 59 -12.90 -11.76 -2.15
CA ASP A 59 -11.66 -11.50 -2.89
C ASP A 59 -10.68 -10.67 -2.05
N ARG A 60 -9.38 -10.90 -2.29
CA ARG A 60 -8.32 -10.11 -1.65
C ARG A 60 -8.43 -8.65 -2.09
N GLY A 61 -8.42 -7.73 -1.12
CA GLY A 61 -8.55 -6.29 -1.36
C GLY A 61 -9.99 -5.79 -1.48
N PHE A 62 -11.00 -6.67 -1.48
CA PHE A 62 -12.40 -6.24 -1.57
C PHE A 62 -12.83 -5.36 -0.40
N THR A 63 -12.50 -5.77 0.83
CA THR A 63 -12.90 -5.04 2.04
C THR A 63 -12.33 -3.62 1.99
N GLU A 64 -11.05 -3.49 1.71
CA GLU A 64 -10.33 -2.23 1.69
C GLU A 64 -10.80 -1.30 0.57
N ILE A 65 -10.95 -1.82 -0.66
CA ILE A 65 -11.47 -1.05 -1.80
C ILE A 65 -12.91 -0.62 -1.53
N SER A 66 -13.76 -1.52 -1.04
CA SER A 66 -15.15 -1.19 -0.73
C SER A 66 -15.25 -0.09 0.34
N GLU A 67 -14.36 -0.08 1.34
CA GLU A 67 -14.33 0.97 2.36
C GLU A 67 -13.88 2.33 1.81
N ILE A 68 -12.98 2.36 0.83
CA ILE A 68 -12.59 3.61 0.17
C ILE A 68 -13.74 4.10 -0.71
N ILE A 69 -14.32 3.22 -1.53
CA ILE A 69 -15.46 3.55 -2.40
C ILE A 69 -16.64 4.07 -1.59
N LYS A 70 -16.98 3.42 -0.46
CA LYS A 70 -18.05 3.89 0.43
C LYS A 70 -17.82 5.34 0.88
N ARG A 71 -16.59 5.71 1.26
CA ARG A 71 -16.26 7.08 1.66
C ARG A 71 -16.32 8.08 0.52
N LEU A 72 -15.93 7.66 -0.69
CA LEU A 72 -15.89 8.54 -1.85
C LEU A 72 -17.27 8.74 -2.51
N VAL A 73 -18.12 7.70 -2.48
CA VAL A 73 -19.37 7.65 -3.26
C VAL A 73 -20.60 7.79 -2.37
N SER A 74 -20.59 7.22 -1.16
CA SER A 74 -21.78 7.17 -0.30
C SER A 74 -21.71 8.16 0.85
N LYS A 75 -22.74 9.00 0.95
CA LYS A 75 -23.07 9.74 2.18
C LYS A 75 -23.65 8.81 3.26
N GLU A 76 -24.03 7.58 2.89
CA GLU A 76 -24.61 6.60 3.80
C GLU A 76 -23.54 5.62 4.32
N PRO A 77 -23.29 5.60 5.65
CA PRO A 77 -22.24 4.76 6.24
C PRO A 77 -22.54 3.25 6.19
N ASP A 78 -23.79 2.87 5.94
CA ASP A 78 -24.28 1.48 6.08
C ASP A 78 -24.45 0.73 4.75
N LEU A 79 -23.84 1.25 3.67
CA LEU A 79 -23.90 0.61 2.34
C LEU A 79 -23.27 -0.78 2.38
N ALA A 80 -24.08 -1.83 2.22
CA ALA A 80 -23.64 -3.22 2.18
C ALA A 80 -23.23 -3.62 0.75
N VAL A 81 -22.06 -3.12 0.32
CA VAL A 81 -21.44 -3.46 -0.97
C VAL A 81 -21.18 -4.95 -1.05
N THR A 82 -21.67 -5.59 -2.11
CA THR A 82 -21.50 -7.03 -2.37
C THR A 82 -20.55 -7.28 -3.53
N GLU A 83 -20.60 -6.44 -4.57
CA GLU A 83 -19.77 -6.56 -5.75
C GLU A 83 -19.42 -5.16 -6.30
N ILE A 84 -18.24 -5.05 -6.90
CA ILE A 84 -17.77 -3.85 -7.60
C ILE A 84 -17.30 -4.29 -8.98
N ARG A 85 -17.97 -3.80 -10.02
CA ARG A 85 -17.63 -4.12 -11.41
C ARG A 85 -16.98 -2.92 -12.08
N THR A 86 -15.85 -3.12 -12.75
CA THR A 86 -15.23 -2.10 -13.60
C THR A 86 -15.96 -2.05 -14.93
N LEU A 87 -16.61 -0.92 -15.21
CA LEU A 87 -17.24 -0.62 -16.50
C LEU A 87 -16.22 -0.09 -17.52
N ALA A 88 -15.33 0.79 -17.06
CA ALA A 88 -14.26 1.37 -17.87
C ALA A 88 -13.10 1.83 -16.98
N SER A 89 -11.91 1.88 -17.57
CA SER A 89 -10.70 2.45 -16.99
C SER A 89 -10.08 3.41 -17.99
N GLY A 90 -9.33 4.38 -17.50
CA GLY A 90 -8.57 5.31 -18.34
C GLY A 90 -7.79 6.31 -17.51
N TYR A 91 -7.27 7.34 -18.17
CA TYR A 91 -6.52 8.42 -17.53
C TYR A 91 -7.26 9.74 -17.68
N THR A 92 -7.29 10.52 -16.61
CA THR A 92 -7.80 11.90 -16.62
C THR A 92 -6.75 12.84 -16.02
N SER A 93 -6.78 14.11 -16.39
CA SER A 93 -5.91 15.12 -15.79
C SER A 93 -6.61 15.77 -14.61
N LEU A 94 -6.00 15.68 -13.43
CA LEU A 94 -6.39 16.45 -12.25
C LEU A 94 -5.47 17.66 -12.11
N ASP A 95 -6.05 18.85 -12.00
CA ASP A 95 -5.34 20.05 -11.55
C ASP A 95 -5.15 19.94 -10.04
N LEU A 96 -3.94 19.61 -9.61
CA LEU A 96 -3.50 19.65 -8.21
C LEU A 96 -2.77 20.97 -7.95
N ALA A 97 -2.65 21.35 -6.68
CA ALA A 97 -1.93 22.58 -6.29
C ALA A 97 -0.45 22.60 -6.76
N GLU A 98 0.14 21.43 -7.01
CA GLU A 98 1.50 21.23 -7.50
C GLU A 98 1.59 21.13 -9.04
N GLY A 99 0.46 21.24 -9.76
CA GLY A 99 0.37 21.18 -11.22
C GLY A 99 -0.60 20.11 -11.75
N LYS A 100 -0.69 20.00 -13.08
CA LYS A 100 -1.50 18.96 -13.74
C LYS A 100 -0.85 17.59 -13.60
N ARG A 101 -1.56 16.66 -12.97
CA ARG A 101 -1.15 15.25 -12.88
C ARG A 101 -2.13 14.37 -13.63
N LEU A 102 -1.61 13.48 -14.47
CA LEU A 102 -2.40 12.37 -15.00
C LEU A 102 -2.70 11.42 -13.85
N VAL A 103 -3.97 11.11 -13.64
CA VAL A 103 -4.45 10.12 -12.67
C VAL A 103 -5.33 9.09 -13.36
N ASP A 104 -5.30 7.88 -12.84
CA ASP A 104 -6.25 6.85 -13.26
C ASP A 104 -7.66 7.23 -12.84
N PHE A 105 -8.62 7.01 -13.75
CA PHE A 105 -10.04 6.97 -13.41
C PHE A 105 -10.61 5.57 -13.67
N LEU A 106 -11.50 5.16 -12.77
CA LEU A 106 -12.28 3.94 -12.90
C LEU A 106 -13.76 4.28 -12.87
N ARG A 107 -14.48 3.88 -13.91
CA ARG A 107 -15.95 3.82 -13.89
C ARG A 107 -16.35 2.49 -13.28
N LEU A 108 -16.98 2.56 -12.13
CA LEU A 108 -17.37 1.41 -11.34
C LEU A 108 -18.88 1.31 -11.25
N GLU A 109 -19.39 0.10 -11.32
CA GLU A 109 -20.75 -0.24 -10.92
C GLU A 109 -20.68 -0.92 -9.56
N VAL A 110 -21.26 -0.28 -8.56
CA VAL A 110 -21.30 -0.78 -7.18
C VAL A 110 -22.64 -1.45 -6.96
N LEU A 111 -22.62 -2.75 -6.71
CA LEU A 111 -23.80 -3.52 -6.34
C LEU A 111 -23.89 -3.61 -4.81
N SER A 112 -25.08 -3.33 -4.30
CA SER A 112 -25.42 -3.41 -2.89
C SER A 112 -26.57 -4.39 -2.70
N SER A 113 -26.58 -5.07 -1.55
CA SER A 113 -27.71 -5.94 -1.17
C SER A 113 -28.97 -5.17 -0.79
N ARG A 114 -28.84 -3.87 -0.45
CA ARG A 114 -29.93 -3.03 0.08
C ARG A 114 -30.37 -1.91 -0.85
N LEU A 115 -29.55 -1.56 -1.83
CA LEU A 115 -29.75 -0.39 -2.70
C LEU A 115 -29.59 -0.80 -4.17
N PRO A 116 -30.26 -0.10 -5.10
CA PRO A 116 -30.08 -0.32 -6.53
C PRO A 116 -28.61 -0.11 -6.92
N SER A 117 -28.16 -0.77 -8.00
CA SER A 117 -26.80 -0.60 -8.49
C SER A 117 -26.53 0.87 -8.83
N GLN A 118 -25.36 1.35 -8.43
CA GLN A 118 -24.94 2.72 -8.69
C GLN A 118 -23.69 2.71 -9.54
N ALA A 119 -23.74 3.42 -10.67
CA ALA A 119 -22.57 3.70 -11.48
C ALA A 119 -21.90 4.97 -10.96
N CYS A 120 -20.61 4.90 -10.65
CA CYS A 120 -19.81 6.02 -10.20
C CYS A 120 -18.48 6.08 -10.95
N GLU A 121 -17.94 7.28 -11.11
CA GLU A 121 -16.60 7.49 -11.64
C GLU A 121 -15.70 7.91 -10.49
N ILE A 122 -14.63 7.15 -10.27
CA ILE A 122 -13.67 7.40 -9.18
C ILE A 122 -12.31 7.67 -9.82
N GLY A 123 -11.85 8.92 -9.68
CA GLY A 123 -10.48 9.31 -10.00
C GLY A 123 -9.57 9.20 -8.77
N GLY A 124 -8.29 8.87 -8.99
CA GLY A 124 -7.28 8.90 -7.92
C GLY A 124 -7.46 7.84 -6.83
N LEU A 125 -8.11 6.72 -7.14
CA LEU A 125 -8.27 5.60 -6.20
C LEU A 125 -6.92 5.07 -5.69
N GLU A 126 -5.91 5.03 -6.56
CA GLU A 126 -4.53 4.67 -6.18
C GLU A 126 -4.00 5.55 -5.05
N GLU A 127 -4.18 6.87 -5.16
CA GLU A 127 -3.69 7.83 -4.17
C GLU A 127 -4.47 7.72 -2.85
N ALA A 128 -5.79 7.50 -2.93
CA ALA A 128 -6.61 7.24 -1.74
C ALA A 128 -6.20 5.95 -1.01
N ILE A 129 -5.77 4.91 -1.74
CA ILE A 129 -5.22 3.67 -1.15
C ILE A 129 -3.90 3.97 -0.43
N LYS A 130 -3.00 4.74 -1.07
CA LYS A 130 -1.72 5.15 -0.46
C LYS A 130 -1.95 5.97 0.80
N GLU A 131 -2.75 7.04 0.73
CA GLU A 131 -3.00 7.90 1.89
C GLU A 131 -3.60 7.14 3.07
N ARG A 132 -4.49 6.18 2.79
CA ARG A 132 -5.18 5.42 3.83
C ARG A 132 -4.32 4.33 4.47
N TYR A 133 -3.61 3.55 3.65
CA TYR A 133 -2.97 2.30 4.09
C TYR A 133 -1.43 2.37 4.08
N LEU A 134 -0.83 3.34 3.38
CA LEU A 134 0.61 3.58 3.35
C LEU A 134 1.00 4.71 4.33
N LYS A 135 0.58 4.59 5.60
CA LYS A 135 0.91 5.57 6.64
C LYS A 135 2.36 5.51 7.10
N VAL A 136 3.00 4.37 6.94
CA VAL A 136 4.38 4.13 7.36
C VAL A 136 5.27 4.27 6.13
N ASN A 137 6.19 5.24 6.16
CA ASN A 137 7.22 5.34 5.15
C ASN A 137 8.23 4.20 5.36
N VAL A 138 7.93 3.03 4.80
CA VAL A 138 8.73 1.80 4.94
C VAL A 138 10.16 2.03 4.46
N PHE A 139 10.36 2.89 3.46
CA PHE A 139 11.67 3.35 3.02
C PHE A 139 12.41 4.08 4.15
N LEU A 140 11.78 5.08 4.78
CA LEU A 140 12.40 5.84 5.87
C LEU A 140 12.74 4.95 7.07
N TRP A 141 11.82 4.07 7.48
CA TRP A 141 12.06 3.12 8.57
C TRP A 141 13.16 2.11 8.21
N GLY A 142 13.19 1.61 6.97
CA GLY A 142 14.26 0.76 6.46
C GLY A 142 15.62 1.45 6.52
N ALA A 143 15.70 2.72 6.11
CA ALA A 143 16.92 3.52 6.17
C ALA A 143 17.40 3.75 7.62
N VAL A 144 16.47 3.97 8.57
CA VAL A 144 16.80 4.10 10.00
C VAL A 144 17.37 2.79 10.55
N VAL A 145 16.73 1.65 10.26
CA VAL A 145 17.20 0.32 10.70
C VAL A 145 18.56 0.00 10.07
N PHE A 146 18.75 0.33 8.79
CA PHE A 146 20.03 0.18 8.10
C PHE A 146 21.13 1.01 8.77
N GLY A 147 20.86 2.27 9.05
CA GLY A 147 21.79 3.16 9.75
C GLY A 147 22.16 2.66 11.14
N LEU A 148 21.19 2.14 11.90
CA LEU A 148 21.44 1.52 13.21
C LEU A 148 22.31 0.27 13.11
N GLY A 149 22.09 -0.57 12.08
CA GLY A 149 22.92 -1.75 11.82
C GLY A 149 24.38 -1.39 11.53
N ILE A 150 24.61 -0.36 10.71
CA ILE A 150 25.95 0.17 10.43
C ILE A 150 26.58 0.72 11.71
N LEU A 151 25.82 1.50 12.50
CA LEU A 151 26.32 2.09 13.74
C LEU A 151 26.75 1.02 14.74
N LEU A 152 25.95 -0.02 14.94
CA LEU A 152 26.25 -1.15 15.82
C LEU A 152 27.49 -1.92 15.34
N SER A 153 27.60 -2.11 14.03
CA SER A 153 28.77 -2.77 13.41
C SER A 153 30.05 -1.95 13.62
N LEU A 154 29.97 -0.62 13.46
CA LEU A 154 31.08 0.29 13.70
C LEU A 154 31.48 0.34 15.19
N ILE A 155 30.50 0.44 16.10
CA ILE A 155 30.75 0.41 17.55
C ILE A 155 31.48 -0.88 17.94
N SER A 156 31.07 -2.02 17.38
CA SER A 156 31.75 -3.30 17.61
C SER A 156 33.22 -3.29 17.15
N ILE A 157 33.55 -2.59 16.08
CA ILE A 157 34.92 -2.47 15.54
C ILE A 157 35.76 -1.51 16.40
N PHE A 158 35.16 -0.41 16.87
CA PHE A 158 35.85 0.62 17.66
C PHE A 158 35.86 0.34 19.18
N MET A 159 35.16 -0.67 19.67
CA MET A 159 35.29 -1.13 21.05
C MET A 159 36.72 -1.66 21.28
N LYS A 160 37.53 -0.89 22.01
CA LYS A 160 38.87 -1.29 22.46
C LYS A 160 38.80 -2.52 23.36
N GLU A 161 39.81 -3.40 23.30
CA GLU A 161 39.91 -4.62 24.13
C GLU A 161 39.77 -4.33 25.62
#